data_AF-A0A972ZUA4-F1
#
_entry.id   AF-A0A972ZUA4-F1
#
_cell.length_a   1.000
_cell.length_b   1.000
_cell.length_c   1.000
_cell.angle_alpha   90.00
_cell.angle_beta   90.00
_cell.angle_gamma   90.00
#
_symmetry.space_group_name_H-M   'P 1'
#
loop_
_entity.id
_entity.type
_entity.pdbx_description
1 polymer ?
#
loop_
_entity_poly.entity_id
_entity_poly.type
_entity_poly.pdbx_seq_one_letter_code
_entity_poly.pdbx_strand_id
1 'polypeptide(L)'
;MLKRGFTLLEVLVVVIIIGILASIAMPQYFSTLAKARSAEGVANVGSMRMSLDRYWYENTSVAAAAADLDLLDIDNPNDVINRLYNYTVTDNGTTTTVRVYSVRAERVGDAANNWIQWTQTNNELGKLTRSELLGGPTS
;
A
#
# COMPACT_ATOMS: atom_id res chain seq x y z
N MET A 1 5.47 20.65 57.32
CA MET A 1 4.91 19.94 56.14
C MET A 1 5.99 19.01 55.60
N LEU A 2 5.93 17.70 55.86
CA LEU A 2 6.92 16.76 55.30
C LEU A 2 6.66 16.60 53.80
N LYS A 3 7.56 17.13 52.97
CA LYS A 3 7.60 16.78 51.54
C LYS A 3 8.08 15.34 51.43
N ARG A 4 7.17 14.41 51.08
CA ARG A 4 7.53 13.03 50.71
C ARG A 4 8.23 13.08 49.36
N GLY A 5 9.55 12.84 49.36
CA GLY A 5 10.33 12.66 48.14
C GLY A 5 10.13 11.26 47.57
N PHE A 6 10.16 11.15 46.24
CA PHE A 6 10.13 9.88 45.52
C PHE A 6 11.32 9.00 45.93
N THR A 7 11.09 7.70 46.15
CA THR A 7 12.20 6.78 46.43
C THR A 7 12.87 6.33 45.14
N LEU A 8 14.19 6.14 45.16
CA LEU A 8 14.93 5.57 44.02
C LEU A 8 14.43 4.16 43.67
N LEU A 9 13.99 3.40 44.68
CA LEU A 9 13.46 2.05 44.50
C LEU A 9 12.11 2.05 43.78
N GLU A 10 11.22 3.01 44.06
CA GLU A 10 9.98 3.18 43.30
C GLU A 10 10.25 3.44 41.82
N VAL A 11 11.19 4.33 41.51
CA VAL A 11 11.53 4.62 40.11
C VAL A 11 12.17 3.40 39.44
N LEU A 12 13.04 2.66 40.14
CA LEU A 12 13.71 1.46 39.63
C LEU A 12 12.71 0.37 39.22
N VAL A 13 11.75 0.04 40.09
CA VAL A 13 10.73 -0.99 39.79
C VAL A 13 9.86 -0.55 38.61
N VAL A 14 9.51 0.74 38.53
CA VAL A 14 8.70 1.28 37.42
C VAL A 14 9.44 1.14 36.09
N VAL A 15 10.72 1.49 35.99
CA VAL A 15 11.46 1.36 34.72
C VAL A 15 11.68 -0.11 34.32
N ILE A 16 11.81 -1.02 35.29
CA ILE A 16 11.89 -2.46 35.02
C ILE A 16 10.58 -2.96 34.39
N ILE A 17 9.43 -2.61 34.98
CA ILE A 17 8.12 -3.01 34.46
C ILE A 17 7.88 -2.42 33.07
N ILE A 18 8.18 -1.12 32.86
CA ILE A 18 8.05 -0.48 31.55
C ILE A 18 8.98 -1.14 30.52
N GLY A 19 10.20 -1.51 30.91
CA GLY A 19 11.15 -2.22 30.04
C GLY A 19 10.63 -3.58 29.55
N ILE A 20 10.03 -4.36 30.46
CA ILE A 20 9.41 -5.66 30.10
C ILE A 20 8.25 -5.44 29.12
N LEU A 21 7.34 -4.51 29.43
CA LEU A 21 6.20 -4.21 28.56
C LEU A 21 6.63 -3.70 27.18
N ALA A 22 7.63 -2.81 27.12
CA ALA A 22 8.16 -2.27 25.87
C ALA A 22 8.78 -3.36 24.99
N SER A 23 9.47 -4.34 25.58
CA SER A 23 10.10 -5.44 24.83
C SER A 23 9.10 -6.31 24.07
N ILE A 24 7.90 -6.51 24.64
CA ILE A 24 6.82 -7.29 24.02
C ILE A 24 6.03 -6.43 23.03
N ALA A 25 5.77 -5.17 23.38
CA ALA A 25 4.92 -4.28 22.59
C ALA A 25 5.57 -3.81 21.27
N MET A 26 6.87 -3.50 21.28
CA MET A 26 7.56 -2.98 20.09
C MET A 26 7.49 -3.90 18.86
N PRO A 27 7.84 -5.20 18.92
CA PRO A 27 7.80 -6.06 17.73
C PRO A 27 6.38 -6.19 17.16
N GLN A 28 5.36 -6.25 18.01
CA GLN A 28 3.95 -6.30 17.59
C GLN A 28 3.52 -5.00 16.90
N TYR A 29 3.95 -3.85 17.42
CA TYR A 29 3.67 -2.54 16.83
C TYR A 29 4.24 -2.42 15.41
N PHE A 30 5.51 -2.78 15.20
CA PHE A 30 6.12 -2.74 13.87
C PHE A 30 5.45 -3.68 12.87
N SER A 31 5.05 -4.88 13.30
CA SER A 31 4.30 -5.82 12.45
C SER A 31 2.93 -5.25 12.05
N THR A 32 2.22 -4.62 12.98
CA THR A 32 0.91 -4.01 12.72
C THR A 32 1.03 -2.83 11.76
N LEU A 33 2.07 -2.00 11.94
CA LEU A 33 2.37 -0.90 11.04
C LEU A 33 2.68 -1.38 9.62
N ALA A 34 3.46 -2.46 9.47
CA ALA A 34 3.74 -3.06 8.16
C ALA A 34 2.47 -3.60 7.48
N LYS A 35 1.56 -4.23 8.25
CA LYS A 35 0.26 -4.68 7.74
C LYS A 35 -0.63 -3.52 7.32
N ALA A 36 -0.72 -2.47 8.12
CA ALA A 36 -1.49 -1.26 7.78
C ALA A 36 -0.98 -0.62 6.48
N ARG A 37 0.34 -0.50 6.33
CA ARG A 37 0.99 0.01 5.13
C ARG A 37 0.70 -0.83 3.88
N SER A 38 0.79 -2.15 3.98
CA SER A 38 0.43 -3.03 2.84
C SER A 38 -1.06 -2.98 2.51
N ALA A 39 -1.93 -2.84 3.51
CA ALA A 39 -3.37 -2.67 3.30
C ALA A 39 -3.69 -1.34 2.58
N GLU A 40 -2.99 -0.26 2.91
CA GLU A 40 -3.08 1.03 2.20
C GLU A 40 -2.73 0.87 0.71
N GLY A 41 -1.63 0.19 0.41
CA GLY A 41 -1.24 -0.12 -0.97
C GLY A 41 -2.32 -0.88 -1.74
N VAL A 42 -2.90 -1.92 -1.13
CA VAL A 42 -3.99 -2.71 -1.74
C VAL A 42 -5.26 -1.88 -1.94
N ALA A 43 -5.62 -1.04 -0.97
CA ALA A 43 -6.81 -0.20 -1.05
C ALA A 43 -6.71 0.79 -2.22
N ASN A 44 -5.58 1.47 -2.37
CA ASN A 44 -5.34 2.42 -3.45
C ASN A 44 -5.26 1.74 -4.83
N VAL A 45 -4.65 0.56 -4.93
CA VAL A 45 -4.70 -0.24 -6.18
C VAL A 45 -6.16 -0.61 -6.53
N GLY A 46 -6.97 -0.93 -5.52
CA GLY A 46 -8.38 -1.24 -5.69
C GLY A 46 -9.23 -0.07 -6.18
N SER A 47 -9.02 1.14 -5.65
CA SER A 47 -9.71 2.34 -6.12
C SER A 47 -9.32 2.68 -7.56
N MET A 48 -8.01 2.67 -7.87
CA MET A 48 -7.51 2.91 -9.23
C MET A 48 -8.06 1.92 -10.24
N ARG A 49 -8.15 0.63 -9.88
CA ARG A 49 -8.77 -0.39 -10.74
C ARG A 49 -10.22 -0.02 -11.08
N MET A 50 -11.02 0.36 -10.07
CA MET A 50 -12.43 0.69 -10.30
C MET A 50 -12.58 1.91 -11.21
N SER A 51 -11.71 2.92 -11.04
CA SER A 51 -11.67 4.09 -11.92
C SER A 51 -11.20 3.75 -13.34
N LEU A 52 -10.23 2.86 -13.50
CA LEU A 52 -9.79 2.38 -14.82
C LEU A 52 -10.89 1.62 -15.55
N ASP A 53 -11.65 0.78 -14.83
CA ASP A 53 -12.80 0.10 -15.40
C ASP A 53 -13.83 1.11 -15.90
N ARG A 54 -14.14 2.15 -15.10
CA ARG A 54 -15.02 3.25 -15.51
C ARG A 54 -14.47 4.00 -16.74
N TYR A 55 -13.20 4.40 -16.70
CA TYR A 55 -12.55 5.12 -17.79
C TYR A 55 -12.59 4.33 -19.09
N TRP A 56 -12.39 3.01 -19.02
CA TRP A 56 -12.48 2.13 -20.18
C TRP A 56 -13.91 2.05 -20.75
N TYR A 57 -14.95 2.08 -19.92
CA TYR A 57 -16.33 2.13 -20.43
C TYR A 57 -16.63 3.43 -21.21
N GLU A 58 -15.96 4.52 -20.86
CA GLU A 58 -16.14 5.83 -21.50
C GLU A 58 -15.26 5.99 -22.76
N ASN A 59 -14.02 5.51 -22.71
CA ASN A 59 -13.00 5.78 -23.74
C ASN A 59 -12.56 4.54 -24.53
N THR A 60 -13.02 3.34 -24.16
CA THR A 60 -12.70 2.04 -24.80
C THR A 60 -11.20 1.68 -24.85
N SER A 61 -10.36 2.42 -24.14
CA SER A 61 -8.92 2.22 -23.98
C SER A 61 -8.46 2.82 -22.64
N VAL A 62 -7.38 2.30 -22.07
CA VAL A 62 -6.73 2.85 -20.87
C VAL A 62 -5.40 3.54 -21.17
N ALA A 63 -4.96 3.61 -22.43
CA ALA A 63 -3.64 4.13 -22.80
C ALA A 63 -3.39 5.57 -22.32
N ALA A 64 -4.40 6.43 -22.45
CA ALA A 64 -4.30 7.82 -21.99
C ALA A 64 -4.22 7.88 -20.45
N ALA A 65 -5.06 7.13 -19.74
CA ALA A 65 -5.01 7.03 -18.28
C ALA A 65 -3.71 6.38 -17.76
N ALA A 66 -3.03 5.55 -18.58
CA ALA A 66 -1.72 5.00 -18.26
C ALA A 66 -0.59 6.04 -18.34
N ALA A 67 -0.73 7.04 -19.22
CA ALA A 67 0.21 8.14 -19.34
C ALA A 67 -0.06 9.26 -18.33
N ASP A 68 -1.33 9.49 -18.00
CA ASP A 68 -1.78 10.53 -17.09
C ASP A 68 -2.88 10.00 -16.16
N LEU A 69 -2.53 9.83 -14.88
CA LEU A 69 -3.44 9.29 -13.88
C LEU A 69 -4.53 10.28 -13.46
N ASP A 70 -4.37 11.58 -13.74
CA ASP A 70 -5.36 12.60 -13.37
C ASP A 70 -6.64 12.47 -14.21
N LEU A 71 -6.58 11.73 -15.32
CA LEU A 71 -7.74 11.38 -16.15
C LEU A 71 -8.70 10.38 -15.50
N LEU A 72 -8.32 9.77 -14.36
CA LEU A 72 -9.10 8.73 -13.68
C LEU A 72 -10.20 9.27 -12.76
N ASP A 73 -10.41 10.59 -12.69
CA ASP A 73 -11.42 11.25 -11.84
C ASP A 73 -11.33 10.78 -10.37
N ILE A 74 -10.10 10.57 -9.90
CA ILE A 74 -9.75 10.24 -8.52
C ILE A 74 -8.54 11.05 -8.09
N ASP A 75 -8.40 11.28 -6.79
CA ASP A 75 -7.19 11.86 -6.24
C ASP A 75 -6.00 10.97 -6.59
N ASN A 76 -5.01 11.54 -7.28
CA ASN A 76 -3.82 10.83 -7.69
C ASN A 76 -2.98 10.48 -6.45
N PRO A 77 -2.83 9.18 -6.11
CA PRO A 77 -2.10 8.79 -4.90
C PRO A 77 -0.60 9.09 -5.00
N ASN A 78 -0.09 9.43 -6.19
CA ASN A 78 1.29 9.90 -6.36
C ASN A 78 1.48 11.36 -5.95
N ASP A 79 0.46 12.20 -5.91
CA ASP A 79 0.64 13.61 -5.55
C ASP A 79 0.73 13.85 -4.04
N VAL A 80 0.47 12.80 -3.25
CA VAL A 80 0.57 12.83 -1.80
C VAL A 80 2.04 12.94 -1.36
N ILE A 81 2.34 13.92 -0.51
CA ILE A 81 3.65 14.11 0.11
C ILE A 81 3.94 12.95 1.07
N ASN A 82 5.17 12.42 1.06
CA ASN A 82 5.59 11.27 1.88
C ASN A 82 4.79 9.97 1.62
N ARG A 83 4.31 9.78 0.37
CA ARG A 83 3.67 8.53 -0.02
C ARG A 83 4.58 7.33 0.19
N LEU A 84 3.97 6.22 0.56
CA LEU A 84 4.68 4.98 0.82
C LEU A 84 4.88 4.13 -0.44
N TYR A 85 3.99 4.29 -1.42
CA TYR A 85 4.00 3.58 -2.69
C TYR A 85 3.93 4.56 -3.86
N ASN A 86 4.59 4.21 -4.96
CA ASN A 86 4.44 4.83 -6.26
C ASN A 86 3.50 3.98 -7.11
N TYR A 87 2.48 4.60 -7.68
CA TYR A 87 1.45 3.92 -8.45
C TYR A 87 1.67 4.16 -9.93
N THR A 88 1.57 3.11 -10.72
CA THR A 88 1.69 3.17 -12.18
C THR A 88 0.60 2.33 -12.80
N VAL A 89 0.11 2.79 -13.95
CA VAL A 89 -0.83 2.05 -14.78
C VAL A 89 -0.12 1.72 -16.07
N THR A 90 -0.27 0.48 -16.52
CA THR A 90 0.27 0.03 -17.80
C THR A 90 -0.88 -0.51 -18.63
N ASP A 91 -1.03 0.02 -19.84
CA ASP A 91 -1.88 -0.57 -20.84
C ASP A 91 -1.19 -1.82 -21.39
N ASN A 92 -1.83 -2.98 -21.23
CA ASN A 92 -1.27 -4.28 -21.58
C ASN A 92 -1.91 -4.86 -22.85
N GLY A 93 -2.73 -4.08 -23.57
CA GLY A 93 -3.30 -4.53 -24.83
C GLY A 93 -3.83 -3.39 -25.70
N THR A 94 -3.48 -3.41 -26.98
CA THR A 94 -3.92 -2.41 -27.96
C THR A 94 -5.35 -2.65 -28.50
N THR A 95 -6.09 -3.57 -27.89
CA THR A 95 -7.37 -4.07 -28.40
C THR A 95 -8.55 -3.35 -27.75
N THR A 96 -9.29 -2.56 -28.52
CA THR A 96 -10.44 -1.74 -28.07
C THR A 96 -11.62 -2.55 -27.52
N THR A 97 -11.65 -3.87 -27.75
CA THR A 97 -12.75 -4.76 -27.31
C THR A 97 -12.48 -5.51 -26.02
N VAL A 98 -11.24 -5.51 -25.51
CA VAL A 98 -10.84 -6.25 -24.32
C VAL A 98 -10.09 -5.35 -23.35
N ARG A 99 -10.47 -5.40 -22.07
CA ARG A 99 -9.76 -4.74 -20.98
C ARG A 99 -8.52 -5.53 -20.63
N VAL A 100 -7.35 -4.99 -20.96
CA VAL A 100 -6.07 -5.57 -20.58
C VAL A 100 -5.20 -4.45 -20.02
N TYR A 101 -5.06 -4.41 -18.71
CA TYR A 101 -4.28 -3.37 -18.04
C TYR A 101 -3.68 -3.91 -16.74
N SER A 102 -2.65 -3.25 -16.24
CA SER A 102 -2.15 -3.51 -14.89
C SER A 102 -1.98 -2.23 -14.10
N VAL A 103 -2.33 -2.30 -12.81
CA VAL A 103 -2.07 -1.25 -11.84
C VAL A 103 -1.04 -1.77 -10.86
N ARG A 104 0.07 -1.08 -10.72
CA ARG A 104 1.19 -1.50 -9.88
C ARG A 104 1.52 -0.42 -8.85
N ALA A 105 1.59 -0.83 -7.59
CA ALA A 105 2.08 -0.04 -6.47
C ALA A 105 3.45 -0.56 -6.06
N GLU A 106 4.49 0.28 -6.14
CA GLU A 106 5.86 -0.04 -5.77
C GLU A 106 6.29 0.76 -4.55
N ARG A 107 6.87 0.12 -3.54
CA ARG A 107 7.24 0.80 -2.31
C ARG A 107 8.36 1.82 -2.57
N VAL A 108 8.14 3.06 -2.16
CA VAL A 108 9.11 4.16 -2.33
C VAL A 108 10.32 3.94 -1.43
N GLY A 109 11.52 4.09 -2.01
CA GLY A 109 12.78 4.02 -1.26
C GLY A 109 13.16 2.62 -0.79
N ASP A 110 12.57 1.58 -1.35
CA ASP A 110 12.85 0.20 -0.97
C ASP A 110 13.79 -0.50 -1.96
N ALA A 111 14.95 -0.95 -1.47
CA ALA A 111 15.89 -1.76 -2.25
C ALA A 111 15.35 -3.17 -2.56
N ALA A 112 14.37 -3.64 -1.77
CA ALA A 112 13.80 -4.98 -1.87
C ALA A 112 12.68 -5.11 -2.92
N ASN A 113 12.41 -4.03 -3.67
CA ASN A 113 11.45 -3.99 -4.78
C ASN A 113 10.08 -4.55 -4.38
N ASN A 114 9.55 -4.10 -3.25
CA ASN A 114 8.26 -4.54 -2.75
C ASN A 114 7.12 -3.94 -3.57
N TRP A 115 6.30 -4.79 -4.19
CA TRP A 115 5.24 -4.35 -5.07
C TRP A 115 3.94 -5.12 -4.86
N ILE A 116 2.84 -4.48 -5.22
CA ILE A 116 1.50 -5.04 -5.32
C ILE A 116 0.98 -4.70 -6.70
N GLN A 117 0.46 -5.67 -7.44
CA GLN A 117 -0.03 -5.45 -8.80
C GLN A 117 -1.40 -6.08 -8.99
N TRP A 118 -2.34 -5.32 -9.52
CA TRP A 118 -3.52 -5.85 -10.18
C TRP A 118 -3.22 -6.03 -11.66
N THR A 119 -3.50 -7.20 -12.21
CA THR A 119 -3.42 -7.45 -13.66
C THR A 119 -4.79 -7.91 -14.15
N GLN A 120 -5.40 -7.12 -15.03
CA GLN A 120 -6.60 -7.47 -15.78
C GLN A 120 -6.18 -8.15 -17.09
N THR A 121 -6.66 -9.36 -17.34
CA THR A 121 -6.27 -10.15 -18.53
C THR A 121 -7.38 -10.16 -19.59
N ASN A 122 -8.63 -10.01 -19.18
CA ASN A 122 -9.78 -9.92 -20.08
C ASN A 122 -10.93 -9.15 -19.40
N ASN A 123 -12.15 -9.16 -19.95
CA ASN A 123 -13.29 -8.43 -19.39
C ASN A 123 -13.87 -9.02 -18.10
N GLU A 124 -13.44 -10.22 -17.68
CA GLU A 124 -14.07 -10.99 -16.60
C GLU A 124 -13.08 -11.38 -15.49
N LEU A 125 -11.80 -11.48 -15.82
CA LEU A 125 -10.75 -12.03 -14.98
C LEU A 125 -9.63 -11.00 -14.81
N GLY A 126 -9.29 -10.78 -13.55
CA GLY A 126 -8.04 -10.16 -13.15
C GLY A 126 -7.52 -10.80 -11.88
N LYS A 127 -6.22 -10.64 -11.63
CA LYS A 127 -5.52 -11.25 -10.51
C LYS A 127 -4.73 -10.19 -9.76
N LEU A 128 -4.83 -10.20 -8.44
CA LEU A 128 -3.92 -9.46 -7.56
C LEU A 128 -2.69 -10.33 -7.28
N THR A 129 -1.51 -9.83 -7.59
CA THR A 129 -0.21 -10.42 -7.25
C THR A 129 0.63 -9.46 -6.43
N ARG A 130 1.64 -9.99 -5.74
CA ARG A 130 2.55 -9.19 -4.91
C ARG A 130 3.94 -9.81 -4.85
N SER A 131 4.93 -9.03 -4.43
CA SER A 131 6.29 -9.52 -4.21
C SER A 131 6.35 -10.60 -3.10
N GLU A 132 7.31 -11.51 -3.21
CA GLU A 132 7.51 -12.64 -2.27
C GLU A 132 7.72 -12.19 -0.82
N LEU A 133 8.42 -11.06 -0.66
CA LEU A 133 8.69 -10.44 0.64
C LEU A 133 7.44 -9.83 1.29
N LEU A 134 6.36 -9.66 0.53
CA LEU A 134 5.04 -9.25 1.02
C LEU A 134 4.07 -10.44 1.13
N GLY A 135 4.58 -11.67 0.97
CA GLY A 135 3.91 -12.91 1.36
C GLY A 135 2.66 -13.27 0.57
N GLY A 136 2.60 -12.98 -0.74
CA GLY A 136 1.47 -13.40 -1.57
C GLY A 136 1.92 -14.02 -2.89
N PRO A 137 0.97 -14.53 -3.68
CA PRO A 137 1.29 -15.22 -4.91
C PRO A 137 1.97 -14.25 -5.87
N THR A 138 3.23 -14.54 -6.21
CA THR A 138 3.89 -13.99 -7.38
C THR A 138 3.20 -14.56 -8.61
N SER A 139 2.94 -13.70 -9.61
CA SER A 139 2.53 -14.14 -10.95
C SER A 139 3.72 -14.77 -11.65
#